data_AF-A0A6I6S563-F1
#
_entry.id   AF-A0A6I6S563-F1
#
_cell.length_a   1.000
_cell.length_b   1.000
_cell.length_c   1.000
_cell.angle_alpha   90.00
_cell.angle_beta   90.00
_cell.angle_gamma   90.00
#
_symmetry.space_group_name_H-M   'P 1'
#
loop_
_entity.id
_entity.type
_entity.pdbx_description
1 polymer ?
#
loop_
_entity_poly.entity_id
_entity_poly.type
_entity_poly.pdbx_seq_one_letter_code
_entity_poly.pdbx_strand_id
1 'polypeptide(L)'
;MPDYLRKAFVQAVPKRMSKRTGVLLRGHLRLLVYSSRSTDSLLDVEEAFAELRSHWAAEGGNTGDLLKLVRMVSYRAQTLHTPVASEPAEEASPAALAQFWASSGHDIDELSTFMADVDQEAADWLPG
;
A
#
# COMPACT_ATOMS: atom_id res chain seq x y z
N MET A 1 12.24 -4.67 -3.96
CA MET A 1 10.94 -4.01 -4.14
C MET A 1 10.55 -4.18 -5.59
N PRO A 2 9.36 -4.74 -5.88
CA PRO A 2 8.85 -4.92 -7.25
C PRO A 2 8.80 -3.61 -8.04
N ASP A 3 8.91 -3.70 -9.36
CA ASP A 3 9.01 -2.51 -10.23
C ASP A 3 7.72 -1.67 -10.23
N TYR A 4 6.54 -2.28 -10.10
CA TYR A 4 5.27 -1.55 -9.99
C TYR A 4 5.23 -0.64 -8.75
N LEU A 5 5.73 -1.10 -7.59
CA LEU A 5 5.83 -0.27 -6.38
C LEU A 5 6.91 0.81 -6.52
N ARG A 6 8.00 0.53 -7.25
CA ARG A 6 9.02 1.54 -7.54
C ARG A 6 8.45 2.67 -8.39
N LYS A 7 7.70 2.33 -9.45
CA LYS A 7 7.03 3.32 -10.31
C LYS A 7 6.03 4.15 -9.51
N ALA A 8 5.16 3.51 -8.74
CA ALA A 8 4.19 4.22 -7.89
C ALA A 8 4.87 5.16 -6.88
N PHE A 9 5.96 4.72 -6.24
CA PHE A 9 6.72 5.57 -5.33
C PHE A 9 7.31 6.80 -6.03
N VAL A 10 7.95 6.62 -7.20
CA VAL A 10 8.55 7.72 -7.96
C VAL A 10 7.49 8.70 -8.46
N GLN A 11 6.28 8.23 -8.79
CA GLN A 11 5.16 9.09 -9.16
C GLN A 11 4.62 9.88 -7.96
N ALA A 12 4.54 9.25 -6.79
CA ALA A 12 3.95 9.86 -5.60
C ALA A 12 4.89 10.83 -4.87
N VAL A 13 6.21 10.58 -4.92
CA VAL A 13 7.18 11.25 -4.04
C VAL A 13 7.16 12.77 -4.22
N PRO A 14 7.14 13.55 -3.13
CA PRO A 14 7.28 14.99 -3.22
C PRO A 14 8.63 15.36 -3.83
N LYS A 15 8.68 16.47 -4.58
CA LYS A 15 9.93 16.99 -5.18
C LYS A 15 11.03 17.25 -4.14
N ARG A 16 10.63 17.53 -2.89
CA ARG A 16 11.53 17.74 -1.75
C ARG A 16 11.04 16.94 -0.56
N MET A 17 11.32 15.64 -0.56
CA MET A 17 11.00 14.78 0.57
C MET A 17 12.05 14.92 1.68
N SER A 18 11.63 15.25 2.90
CA SER A 18 12.56 15.31 4.04
C SER A 18 12.97 13.92 4.52
N LYS A 19 14.10 13.85 5.25
CA LYS A 19 14.53 12.61 5.90
C LYS A 19 13.47 12.09 6.89
N ARG A 20 12.75 12.98 7.58
CA ARG A 20 11.68 12.61 8.53
C ARG A 20 10.53 11.94 7.79
N THR A 21 10.04 12.54 6.71
CA THR A 21 8.97 11.96 5.89
C THR A 21 9.37 10.61 5.30
N GLY A 22 10.62 10.45 4.85
CA GLY A 22 11.13 9.16 4.41
C GLY A 22 11.18 8.09 5.51
N VAL A 23 11.45 8.47 6.77
CA VAL A 23 11.40 7.56 7.92
C VAL A 23 9.95 7.18 8.25
N LEU A 24 9.04 8.16 8.28
CA LEU A 24 7.61 7.93 8.50
C LEU A 24 7.02 6.98 7.46
N LEU A 25 7.31 7.22 6.16
CA LEU A 25 6.87 6.35 5.08
C LEU A 25 7.38 4.93 5.28
N ARG A 26 8.68 4.77 5.52
CA ARG A 26 9.28 3.43 5.71
C ARG A 26 8.70 2.72 6.93
N GLY A 27 8.48 3.44 8.03
CA GLY A 27 7.84 2.92 9.23
C GLY A 27 6.43 2.42 8.94
N HIS A 28 5.61 3.28 8.32
CA HIS A 28 4.24 2.95 7.97
C HIS A 28 4.14 1.75 7.01
N LEU A 29 4.94 1.72 5.94
CA LEU A 29 4.94 0.59 5.00
C LEU A 29 5.35 -0.74 5.66
N ARG A 30 6.24 -0.71 6.67
CA ARG A 30 6.58 -1.91 7.45
C ARG A 30 5.45 -2.35 8.36
N LEU A 31 4.77 -1.40 8.99
CA LEU A 31 3.60 -1.68 9.83
C LEU A 31 2.50 -2.37 9.02
N LEU A 32 2.22 -1.91 7.79
CA LEU A 32 1.24 -2.56 6.89
C LEU A 32 1.58 -4.03 6.59
N VAL A 33 2.87 -4.33 6.37
CA VAL A 33 3.32 -5.72 6.12
C VAL A 33 3.28 -6.55 7.40
N TYR A 34 3.47 -5.94 8.56
CA TYR A 34 3.36 -6.63 9.84
C TYR A 34 1.90 -6.90 10.22
N SER A 35 1.02 -5.92 10.06
CA SER A 35 -0.40 -6.03 10.36
C SER A 35 -1.10 -7.01 9.42
N SER A 36 -0.60 -7.24 8.20
CA SER A 36 -1.11 -8.31 7.34
C SER A 36 -0.84 -9.72 7.90
N ARG A 37 -0.01 -9.83 8.95
CA ARG A 37 0.34 -11.10 9.62
C ARG A 37 -0.18 -11.18 11.06
N SER A 38 -0.75 -10.10 11.62
CA SER A 38 -1.17 -10.00 13.02
C SER A 38 -2.25 -8.91 13.20
N THR A 39 -3.31 -9.23 13.94
CA THR A 39 -4.45 -8.33 14.22
C THR A 39 -4.19 -7.29 15.32
N ASP A 40 -3.04 -7.36 16.01
CA ASP A 40 -2.80 -6.64 17.27
C ASP A 40 -2.45 -5.14 17.11
N SER A 41 -2.29 -4.62 15.88
CA SER A 41 -1.60 -3.33 15.64
C SER A 41 -2.33 -2.31 14.76
N LEU A 42 -3.65 -2.44 14.55
CA LEU A 42 -4.38 -1.57 13.60
C LEU A 42 -4.45 -0.10 14.04
N LEU A 43 -4.54 0.19 15.34
CA LEU A 43 -4.64 1.56 15.86
C LEU A 43 -3.35 2.37 15.62
N ASP A 44 -2.18 1.73 15.69
CA ASP A 44 -0.88 2.37 15.44
C ASP A 44 -0.69 2.72 13.94
N VAL A 45 -1.39 2.01 13.05
CA VAL A 45 -1.28 2.21 11.59
C VAL A 45 -1.97 3.49 11.16
N GLU A 46 -3.16 3.79 11.71
CA GLU A 46 -3.93 4.98 11.35
C GLU A 46 -3.27 6.27 11.85
N GLU A 47 -2.78 6.29 13.09
CA GLU A 47 -2.10 7.45 13.66
C GLU A 47 -0.79 7.74 12.90
N ALA A 48 0.01 6.71 12.62
CA ALA A 48 1.21 6.83 11.82
C ALA A 48 0.91 7.32 10.38
N PHE A 49 -0.21 6.90 9.81
CA PHE A 49 -0.63 7.38 8.49
C PHE A 49 -1.03 8.86 8.51
N ALA A 50 -1.73 9.31 9.55
CA ALA A 50 -2.14 10.70 9.68
C ALA A 50 -0.93 11.64 9.75
N GLU A 51 0.10 11.29 10.53
CA GLU A 51 1.36 12.05 10.60
C GLU A 51 2.07 12.06 9.23
N LEU A 52 2.21 10.90 8.59
CA LEU A 52 2.82 10.78 7.26
C LEU A 52 2.10 11.65 6.23
N ARG A 53 0.76 11.58 6.17
CA ARG A 53 -0.05 12.35 5.23
C ARG A 53 0.11 13.85 5.41
N SER A 54 0.17 14.31 6.66
CA SER A 54 0.40 15.73 6.99
C SER A 54 1.75 16.22 6.46
N HIS A 55 2.83 15.47 6.75
CA HIS A 55 4.16 15.78 6.27
C HIS A 55 4.27 15.73 4.74
N TRP A 56 3.64 14.74 4.12
CA TRP A 56 3.62 14.58 2.67
C TRP A 56 2.98 15.78 1.96
N ALA A 57 1.82 16.21 2.45
CA ALA A 57 1.12 17.38 1.93
C ALA A 57 1.93 18.67 2.15
N ALA A 58 2.54 18.83 3.32
CA ALA A 58 3.40 19.98 3.63
C ALA A 58 4.63 20.08 2.71
N GLU A 59 5.12 18.95 2.20
CA GLU A 59 6.23 18.88 1.24
C GLU A 59 5.78 19.01 -0.22
N GLY A 60 4.49 19.28 -0.45
CA GLY A 60 3.90 19.43 -1.79
C GLY A 60 3.63 18.13 -2.51
N GLY A 61 3.60 17.00 -1.79
CA GLY A 61 3.22 15.71 -2.34
C GLY A 61 1.71 15.56 -2.50
N ASN A 62 1.29 14.85 -3.55
CA ASN A 62 -0.11 14.49 -3.74
C ASN A 62 -0.52 13.39 -2.75
N THR A 63 -1.51 13.67 -1.90
CA THR A 63 -1.99 12.70 -0.91
C THR A 63 -2.79 11.56 -1.53
N GLY A 64 -3.38 11.75 -2.72
CA GLY A 64 -4.02 10.68 -3.49
C GLY A 64 -3.00 9.64 -3.96
N ASP A 65 -1.87 10.09 -4.49
CA ASP A 65 -0.79 9.20 -4.92
C ASP A 65 -0.11 8.49 -3.74
N LEU A 66 -0.03 9.15 -2.58
CA LEU A 66 0.39 8.49 -1.33
C LEU A 66 -0.59 7.39 -0.92
N LEU A 67 -1.90 7.67 -0.93
CA LEU A 67 -2.94 6.70 -0.60
C LEU A 67 -2.90 5.51 -1.54
N LYS A 68 -2.72 5.74 -2.84
CA LYS A 68 -2.54 4.70 -3.85
C LYS A 68 -1.35 3.80 -3.52
N LEU A 69 -0.18 4.38 -3.23
CA LEU A 69 1.02 3.62 -2.85
C LEU A 69 0.76 2.76 -1.60
N VAL A 70 0.11 3.31 -0.58
CA VAL A 70 -0.24 2.61 0.66
C VAL A 70 -1.20 1.44 0.40
N ARG A 71 -2.24 1.66 -0.43
CA ARG A 71 -3.20 0.62 -0.81
C ARG A 71 -2.54 -0.50 -1.63
N MET A 72 -1.62 -0.18 -2.54
CA MET A 72 -0.85 -1.18 -3.29
C MET A 72 0.01 -2.05 -2.36
N VAL A 73 0.70 -1.43 -1.39
CA VAL A 73 1.52 -2.19 -0.43
C VAL A 73 0.66 -3.07 0.47
N SER A 74 -0.45 -2.55 0.97
CA SER A 74 -1.39 -3.30 1.82
C SER A 74 -1.97 -4.50 1.06
N TYR A 75 -2.47 -4.29 -0.16
CA TYR A 75 -3.02 -5.37 -1.00
C TYR A 75 -1.96 -6.45 -1.27
N ARG A 76 -0.77 -6.07 -1.75
CA ARG A 76 0.33 -7.01 -1.98
C ARG A 76 0.68 -7.81 -0.72
N ALA A 77 0.77 -7.15 0.43
CA ALA A 77 1.12 -7.80 1.69
C ALA A 77 0.09 -8.85 2.10
N GLN A 78 -1.19 -8.66 1.78
CA GLN A 78 -2.25 -9.62 2.07
C GLN A 78 -2.35 -10.73 1.02
N THR A 79 -2.11 -10.43 -0.25
CA THR A 79 -2.10 -11.46 -1.29
C THR A 79 -0.92 -12.43 -1.14
N LEU A 80 0.26 -11.91 -0.77
CA LEU A 80 1.46 -12.74 -0.61
C LEU A 80 1.60 -13.39 0.77
N HIS A 81 0.81 -12.96 1.76
CA HIS A 81 0.82 -13.57 3.08
C HIS A 81 -0.55 -14.16 3.34
N THR A 82 -0.62 -15.49 3.35
CA THR A 82 -1.83 -16.19 3.72
C THR A 82 -2.28 -15.68 5.09
N PRO A 83 -3.49 -15.12 5.24
CA PRO A 83 -3.98 -14.73 6.55
C PRO A 83 -3.92 -15.96 7.43
N VAL A 84 -3.27 -15.83 8.59
CA VAL A 84 -3.34 -16.86 9.64
C VAL A 84 -4.82 -17.11 9.87
N ALA A 85 -5.26 -18.34 9.61
CA ALA A 85 -6.66 -18.72 9.45
C ALA A 85 -7.53 -18.25 10.64
N SER A 86 -8.07 -17.05 10.57
CA SER A 86 -9.11 -16.47 11.43
C SER A 86 -9.50 -15.12 10.85
N GLU A 87 -10.73 -15.08 10.35
CA GLU A 87 -11.51 -13.89 9.96
C GLU A 87 -11.29 -13.32 8.54
N PRO A 88 -12.39 -12.94 7.86
CA PRO A 88 -12.32 -12.23 6.58
C PRO A 88 -11.85 -10.80 6.84
N ALA A 89 -10.64 -10.47 6.40
CA ALA A 89 -10.17 -9.08 6.36
C ALA A 89 -10.98 -8.30 5.29
N GLU A 90 -12.11 -7.71 5.69
CA GLU A 90 -13.02 -6.97 4.80
C GLU A 90 -12.36 -5.74 4.14
N GLU A 91 -11.34 -5.14 4.75
CA GLU A 91 -10.81 -3.82 4.37
C GLU A 91 -9.85 -3.78 3.17
N ALA A 92 -9.46 -4.93 2.63
CA ALA A 92 -8.52 -5.03 1.52
C ALA A 92 -8.87 -6.12 0.50
N SER A 93 -10.16 -6.42 0.41
CA SER A 93 -10.69 -7.20 -0.70
C SER A 93 -10.34 -6.54 -2.05
N PRO A 94 -10.19 -7.33 -3.13
CA PRO A 94 -10.03 -6.80 -4.49
C PRO A 94 -11.11 -5.77 -4.87
N ALA A 95 -12.33 -5.96 -4.36
CA ALA A 95 -13.45 -5.04 -4.56
C ALA A 95 -13.23 -3.67 -3.89
N ALA A 96 -12.72 -3.65 -2.66
CA ALA A 96 -12.40 -2.41 -1.96
C ALA A 96 -11.27 -1.63 -2.68
N LEU A 97 -10.26 -2.34 -3.19
CA LEU A 97 -9.19 -1.73 -3.97
C LEU A 97 -9.72 -1.13 -5.29
N ALA A 98 -10.57 -1.86 -6.01
CA ALA A 98 -11.19 -1.39 -7.25
C ALA A 98 -12.09 -0.16 -7.02
N GLN A 99 -12.88 -0.16 -5.95
CA GLN A 99 -13.72 0.97 -5.57
C GLN A 99 -12.88 2.21 -5.23
N PHE A 100 -11.81 2.04 -4.46
CA PHE A 100 -10.86 3.13 -4.18
C PHE A 100 -10.26 3.70 -5.47
N TRP A 101 -9.82 2.83 -6.37
CA TRP A 101 -9.16 3.23 -7.62
C TRP A 101 -10.10 4.04 -8.52
N ALA A 102 -11.32 3.55 -8.70
CA ALA A 102 -12.34 4.21 -9.50
C ALA A 102 -12.77 5.55 -8.89
N SER A 103 -13.00 5.61 -7.57
CA SER A 103 -13.42 6.85 -6.89
C SER A 103 -12.33 7.92 -6.82
N SER A 104 -11.06 7.52 -6.86
CA SER A 104 -9.91 8.43 -6.82
C SER A 104 -9.50 8.93 -8.20
N GLY A 105 -10.13 8.45 -9.27
CA GLY A 105 -9.83 8.84 -10.65
C GLY A 105 -8.49 8.31 -11.16
N HIS A 106 -8.00 7.20 -10.58
CA HIS A 106 -6.79 6.53 -11.05
C HIS A 106 -7.09 5.63 -12.26
N ASP A 107 -6.08 5.38 -13.08
CA ASP A 107 -6.21 4.60 -14.31
C ASP A 107 -6.54 3.13 -14.01
N ILE A 108 -7.65 2.64 -14.56
CA ILE A 108 -8.12 1.27 -14.34
C ILE A 108 -7.21 0.25 -15.02
N ASP A 109 -6.57 0.60 -16.14
CA ASP A 109 -5.60 -0.29 -16.81
C ASP A 109 -4.36 -0.49 -15.92
N GLU A 110 -3.98 0.54 -15.17
CA GLU A 110 -2.91 0.46 -14.18
C GLU A 110 -3.29 -0.47 -13.01
N LEU A 111 -4.56 -0.44 -12.56
CA LEU A 111 -5.04 -1.36 -11.52
C LEU A 111 -4.98 -2.82 -11.99
N SER A 112 -5.48 -3.10 -13.20
CA SER A 112 -5.47 -4.46 -13.75
C SER A 112 -4.05 -4.99 -13.91
N THR A 113 -3.12 -4.16 -14.39
CA THR A 113 -1.70 -4.50 -14.50
C THR A 113 -1.09 -4.80 -13.13
N PHE A 114 -1.35 -3.94 -12.14
CA PHE A 114 -0.86 -4.13 -10.78
C PHE A 114 -1.35 -5.45 -10.15
N MET A 115 -2.65 -5.77 -10.29
CA MET A 115 -3.19 -7.01 -9.73
C MET A 115 -2.56 -8.24 -10.39
N ALA A 116 -2.41 -8.24 -11.72
CA ALA A 116 -1.76 -9.32 -12.44
C ALA A 116 -0.29 -9.52 -12.01
N ASP A 117 0.46 -8.43 -11.80
CA ASP A 117 1.83 -8.49 -11.30
C ASP A 117 1.92 -9.11 -9.89
N VAL A 118 0.94 -8.80 -9.02
CA VAL A 118 0.88 -9.37 -7.65
C VAL A 118 0.48 -10.84 -7.70
N ASP A 119 -0.47 -11.23 -8.55
CA ASP A 119 -0.89 -12.62 -8.73
C ASP A 119 0.27 -13.49 -9.26
N GLN A 120 1.04 -12.98 -10.23
CA GLN A 120 2.23 -13.65 -10.72
C GLN A 120 3.29 -13.80 -9.61
N GLU A 121 3.52 -12.74 -8.83
CA GLU A 121 4.43 -12.80 -7.70
C GLU A 121 3.99 -13.84 -6.65
N ALA A 122 2.68 -13.99 -6.40
CA ALA A 122 2.14 -15.01 -5.51
C ALA A 122 2.35 -16.43 -6.07
N ALA A 123 2.15 -16.62 -7.37
CA ALA A 123 2.37 -17.90 -8.04
C ALA A 123 3.84 -18.35 -7.99
N ASP A 124 4.78 -17.41 -8.20
CA ASP A 124 6.22 -17.67 -8.14
C ASP A 124 6.71 -18.09 -6.74
N TRP A 125 5.94 -17.78 -5.69
CA TRP A 125 6.27 -18.12 -4.30
C TRP A 125 5.81 -19.52 -3.88
N LEU A 126 4.94 -20.17 -4.62
CA LEU A 126 4.50 -21.53 -4.33
C LEU A 126 5.57 -22.53 -4.82
N PRO A 127 6.06 -23.47 -3.97
CA PRO A 127 6.94 -24.52 -4.45
C PRO A 127 6.17 -25.40 -5.44
N GLY A 128 6.68 -25.47 -6.69
CA GLY A 128 6.17 -26.35 -7.74
C GLY A 128 6.40 -27.82 -7.47
#